data_AF-A0A482XKK6-F1
#
_entry.id   AF-A0A482XKK6-F1
#
_cell.length_a   1.000
_cell.length_b   1.000
_cell.length_c   1.000
_cell.angle_alpha   90.00
_cell.angle_beta   90.00
_cell.angle_gamma   90.00
#
_symmetry.space_group_name_H-M   'P 1'
#
loop_
_entity.id
_entity.type
_entity.pdbx_description
1 polymer ?
#
loop_
_entity_poly.entity_id
_entity_poly.type
_entity_poly.pdbx_seq_one_letter_code
_entity_poly.pdbx_strand_id
1 'polypeptide(L)'
;MGKLNVTILRYLSKEDFRVLTAIEMGMKNHELVPGSLAASIANLRHGGVHKLLRELCKHRLLSYERGKHYDGYRLTNSGYDYLALKSLTSRDSVSSFGNQIGTGKESNVYIVADGQGNTACLKLHRNRLLYE
;
A
#
# COMPACT_ATOMS: atom_id res chain seq x y z
N MET A 1 11.97 -4.83 11.88
CA MET A 1 11.36 -4.80 10.53
C MET A 1 10.12 -5.68 10.54
N GLY A 2 8.95 -5.16 10.21
CA GLY A 2 7.70 -5.91 10.26
C GLY A 2 7.55 -6.89 9.09
N LYS A 3 7.07 -8.10 9.36
CA LYS A 3 6.70 -9.09 8.34
C LYS A 3 5.47 -8.58 7.57
N LEU A 4 5.49 -8.65 6.24
CA LEU A 4 4.33 -8.34 5.42
C LEU A 4 3.20 -9.33 5.73
N ASN A 5 2.08 -8.82 6.23
CA ASN A 5 0.86 -9.59 6.39
C ASN A 5 0.03 -9.37 5.12
N VAL A 6 -0.13 -10.39 4.28
CA VAL A 6 -0.89 -10.34 3.01
C VAL A 6 -2.35 -10.76 3.18
N THR A 7 -2.76 -11.20 4.37
CA THR A 7 -4.12 -11.72 4.60
C THR A 7 -5.17 -10.66 4.34
N ILE A 8 -4.89 -9.40 4.68
CA ILE A 8 -5.86 -8.31 4.46
C ILE A 8 -6.04 -7.96 2.98
N LEU A 9 -5.10 -8.33 2.09
CA LEU A 9 -5.18 -8.07 0.64
C LEU A 9 -6.46 -8.59 0.01
N ARG A 10 -6.96 -9.73 0.51
CA ARG A 10 -8.22 -10.36 0.04
C ARG A 10 -9.48 -9.60 0.47
N TYR A 11 -9.38 -8.76 1.48
CA TYR A 11 -10.52 -8.01 2.06
C TYR A 11 -10.56 -6.55 1.59
N LEU A 12 -9.49 -6.06 0.94
CA LEU A 12 -9.47 -4.72 0.36
C LEU A 12 -10.30 -4.68 -0.94
N SER A 13 -11.24 -3.75 -0.97
CA SER A 13 -12.10 -3.48 -2.12
C SER A 13 -11.37 -2.71 -3.22
N LYS A 14 -12.02 -2.57 -4.38
CA LYS A 14 -11.52 -1.70 -5.45
C LYS A 14 -11.41 -0.23 -5.01
N GLU A 15 -12.30 0.23 -4.13
CA GLU A 15 -12.28 1.60 -3.63
C GLU A 15 -11.11 1.84 -2.67
N ASP A 16 -10.74 0.84 -1.86
CA ASP A 16 -9.57 0.91 -0.98
C ASP A 16 -8.29 1.15 -1.81
N PHE A 17 -8.08 0.37 -2.87
CA PHE A 17 -6.94 0.56 -3.78
C PHE A 17 -7.00 1.87 -4.53
N ARG A 18 -8.20 2.35 -4.88
CA ARG A 18 -8.38 3.65 -5.53
C ARG A 18 -7.97 4.79 -4.60
N VAL A 19 -8.29 4.70 -3.31
CA VAL A 19 -7.84 5.66 -2.29
C VAL A 19 -6.33 5.56 -2.06
N LEU A 20 -5.76 4.35 -1.94
CA LEU A 20 -4.31 4.17 -1.80
C LEU A 20 -3.54 4.78 -2.99
N THR A 21 -4.02 4.56 -4.21
CA THR A 21 -3.46 5.15 -5.44
C THR A 21 -3.60 6.67 -5.44
N ALA A 22 -4.73 7.20 -4.96
CA ALA A 22 -4.93 8.64 -4.86
C ALA A 22 -3.94 9.31 -3.88
N ILE A 23 -3.65 8.65 -2.75
CA ILE A 23 -2.61 9.11 -1.82
C ILE A 23 -1.22 9.04 -2.48
N GLU A 24 -0.86 7.94 -3.15
CA GLU A 24 0.40 7.82 -3.89
C GLU A 24 0.60 8.96 -4.90
N MET A 25 -0.44 9.26 -5.67
CA MET A 25 -0.42 10.34 -6.65
C MET A 25 -0.30 11.71 -5.98
N GLY A 26 -1.02 11.94 -4.88
CA GLY A 26 -0.97 13.20 -4.12
C GLY A 26 0.40 13.46 -3.50
N MET A 27 1.07 12.39 -3.03
CA MET A 27 2.40 12.46 -2.41
C MET A 27 3.50 12.94 -3.35
N LYS A 28 3.27 12.94 -4.67
CA LYS A 28 4.22 13.51 -5.64
C LYS A 28 4.44 15.01 -5.45
N ASN A 29 3.42 15.72 -4.93
CA ASN A 29 3.41 17.18 -4.81
C ASN A 29 3.15 17.66 -3.37
N HIS A 30 2.78 16.76 -2.44
CA HIS A 30 2.46 17.09 -1.05
C HIS A 30 3.12 16.11 -0.11
N GLU A 31 3.75 16.61 0.96
CA GLU A 31 4.34 15.76 2.00
C GLU A 31 3.27 14.91 2.69
N LEU A 32 2.13 15.54 3.03
CA LEU A 32 0.93 14.86 3.51
C LEU A 32 -0.23 15.17 2.55
N VAL A 33 -1.07 14.18 2.25
CA VAL A 33 -2.21 14.37 1.34
C VAL A 33 -3.47 14.65 2.16
N PRO A 34 -4.10 15.83 2.05
CA PRO A 34 -5.36 16.11 2.73
C PRO A 34 -6.48 15.15 2.28
N GLY A 35 -7.40 14.80 3.18
CA GLY A 35 -8.50 13.88 2.86
C GLY A 35 -9.42 14.38 1.73
N SER A 36 -9.64 15.69 1.62
CA SER A 36 -10.40 16.31 0.53
C SER A 36 -9.69 16.18 -0.82
N LEU A 37 -8.37 16.34 -0.84
CA LEU A 37 -7.55 16.13 -2.03
C LEU A 37 -7.58 14.65 -2.44
N ALA A 38 -7.45 13.74 -1.47
CA ALA A 38 -7.56 12.30 -1.71
C ALA A 38 -8.93 11.92 -2.31
N ALA A 39 -10.04 12.45 -1.78
CA ALA A 39 -11.37 12.26 -2.37
C ALA A 39 -11.45 12.75 -3.82
N SER A 40 -10.86 13.92 -4.09
CA SER A 40 -10.88 14.55 -5.42
C SER A 40 -10.10 13.72 -6.44
N ILE A 41 -8.86 13.32 -6.10
CA ILE A 41 -8.03 12.47 -6.97
C ILE A 41 -8.68 11.09 -7.13
N ALA A 42 -9.20 10.52 -6.05
CA ALA A 42 -9.92 9.26 -6.11
C ALA A 42 -11.24 9.39 -6.86
N ASN A 43 -11.76 10.58 -7.16
CA ASN A 43 -13.08 10.81 -7.76
C ASN A 43 -14.18 10.00 -7.05
N LEU A 44 -14.21 10.10 -5.71
CA LEU A 44 -15.21 9.51 -4.82
C LEU A 44 -16.04 10.62 -4.16
N ARG A 45 -17.32 10.33 -3.87
CA ARG A 45 -18.16 11.25 -3.10
C ARG A 45 -17.56 11.42 -1.69
N HIS A 46 -17.42 12.67 -1.25
CA HIS A 46 -16.61 13.03 -0.07
C HIS A 46 -16.97 12.23 1.21
N GLY A 47 -18.24 11.87 1.40
CA GLY A 47 -18.70 11.12 2.58
C GLY A 47 -18.11 9.70 2.70
N GLY A 48 -17.78 9.03 1.59
CA GLY A 48 -17.25 7.66 1.62
C GLY A 48 -15.76 7.59 1.93
N VAL A 49 -14.98 8.58 1.50
CA VAL A 49 -13.51 8.52 1.56
C VAL A 49 -12.98 8.48 2.99
N HIS A 50 -13.60 9.22 3.90
CA HIS A 50 -13.12 9.31 5.29
C HIS A 50 -13.19 7.98 6.02
N LYS A 51 -14.21 7.16 5.71
CA LYS A 51 -14.33 5.80 6.25
C LYS A 51 -13.19 4.93 5.72
N LEU A 52 -12.95 4.97 4.41
CA LEU A 52 -11.86 4.20 3.77
C LEU A 52 -10.50 4.60 4.33
N LEU A 53 -10.20 5.90 4.41
CA LEU A 53 -8.95 6.41 5.00
C LEU A 53 -8.74 5.93 6.43
N ARG A 54 -9.80 5.92 7.26
CA ARG A 54 -9.73 5.42 8.64
C ARG A 54 -9.45 3.92 8.69
N GLU A 55 -10.13 3.11 7.86
CA GLU A 55 -9.89 1.66 7.80
C GLU A 55 -8.48 1.34 7.30
N LEU A 56 -8.00 2.03 6.26
CA LEU A 56 -6.64 1.89 5.74
C LEU A 56 -5.57 2.25 6.78
N CYS A 57 -5.83 3.24 7.64
CA CYS A 57 -4.96 3.56 8.78
C CYS A 57 -4.97 2.45 9.85
N LYS A 58 -6.12 1.83 10.16
CA LYS A 58 -6.17 0.69 11.09
C LYS A 58 -5.31 -0.48 10.62
N HIS A 59 -5.28 -0.69 9.30
CA HIS A 59 -4.45 -1.69 8.66
C HIS A 59 -2.98 -1.27 8.48
N ARG A 60 -2.60 -0.07 8.94
CA ARG A 60 -1.25 0.52 8.79
C ARG A 60 -0.79 0.62 7.34
N LEU A 61 -1.72 0.73 6.39
CA LEU A 61 -1.41 1.00 4.98
C LEU A 61 -1.21 2.50 4.74
N LEU A 62 -1.90 3.31 5.53
CA LEU A 62 -1.73 4.76 5.60
C LEU A 62 -1.34 5.19 7.01
N SER A 63 -0.59 6.28 7.10
CA SER A 63 -0.32 7.02 8.34
C SER A 63 -1.06 8.35 8.26
N TYR A 64 -1.79 8.70 9.33
CA TYR A 64 -2.34 10.05 9.50
C TYR A 64 -1.35 10.85 10.34
N GLU A 65 -0.95 12.01 9.84
CA GLU A 65 0.06 12.86 10.47
C GLU A 65 -0.43 14.29 10.54
N ARG A 66 -0.05 14.98 11.63
CA ARG A 66 -0.31 16.41 11.81
C ARG A 66 0.93 17.17 11.34
N GLY A 67 0.84 17.78 10.17
CA GLY A 67 1.93 18.57 9.61
C GLY A 67 1.99 19.96 10.22
N LYS A 68 3.07 20.69 9.91
CA LYS A 68 3.25 22.09 10.36
C LYS A 68 2.23 23.05 9.74
N HIS A 69 1.82 22.77 8.51
CA HIS A 69 0.92 23.64 7.72
C HIS A 69 -0.47 23.03 7.51
N TYR A 70 -0.55 21.70 7.38
CA TYR A 70 -1.80 20.98 7.20
C TYR A 70 -1.67 19.55 7.71
N ASP A 71 -2.81 19.00 8.14
CA ASP A 71 -2.94 17.58 8.47
C ASP A 71 -3.21 16.77 7.21
N GLY A 72 -2.77 15.52 7.18
CA GLY A 72 -3.04 14.65 6.04
C GLY A 72 -2.60 13.22 6.23
N TYR A 73 -2.60 12.50 5.11
CA TYR A 73 -2.29 11.08 5.04
C TYR A 73 -1.07 10.85 4.18
N ARG A 74 -0.29 9.82 4.51
CA ARG A 74 0.80 9.32 3.67
C ARG A 74 0.83 7.80 3.63
N LEU A 75 1.41 7.25 2.58
CA LEU A 75 1.65 5.82 2.47
C LEU A 75 2.72 5.37 3.45
N THR A 76 2.48 4.20 4.04
CA THR A 76 3.50 3.44 4.75
C THR A 76 4.21 2.51 3.77
N ASN A 77 5.32 1.91 4.20
CA ASN A 77 5.97 0.84 3.43
C ASN A 77 5.01 -0.31 3.11
N SER A 78 4.13 -0.68 4.05
CA SER A 78 3.09 -1.70 3.81
C SER A 78 2.07 -1.23 2.77
N GLY A 79 1.70 0.06 2.76
CA GLY A 79 0.82 0.61 1.73
C GLY A 79 1.42 0.47 0.33
N TYR A 80 2.71 0.78 0.17
CA TYR A 80 3.44 0.57 -1.09
C TYR A 80 3.52 -0.91 -1.49
N ASP A 81 3.83 -1.80 -0.54
CA ASP A 81 3.83 -3.25 -0.81
C ASP A 81 2.48 -3.71 -1.35
N TYR A 82 1.39 -3.20 -0.79
CA TYR A 82 0.03 -3.54 -1.18
C TYR A 82 -0.33 -3.05 -2.58
N LEU A 83 0.07 -1.83 -2.95
CA LEU A 83 -0.09 -1.31 -4.32
C LEU A 83 0.72 -2.15 -5.33
N ALA A 84 1.95 -2.52 -4.98
CA ALA A 84 2.79 -3.38 -5.81
C ALA A 84 2.16 -4.78 -5.98
N LEU A 85 1.71 -5.41 -4.90
CA LEU A 85 1.03 -6.71 -4.93
C LEU A 85 -0.27 -6.64 -5.73
N LYS A 86 -1.04 -5.56 -5.60
CA LYS A 86 -2.25 -5.37 -6.41
C LYS A 86 -1.93 -5.32 -7.91
N SER A 87 -0.85 -4.65 -8.27
CA SER A 87 -0.38 -4.57 -9.66
C SER A 87 0.06 -5.93 -10.19
N LEU A 88 0.79 -6.71 -9.39
CA LEU A 88 1.24 -8.06 -9.75
C LEU A 88 0.08 -9.05 -9.89
N THR A 89 -0.89 -8.99 -8.96
CA THR A 89 -2.07 -9.85 -9.01
C THR A 89 -3.02 -9.49 -10.16
N SER A 90 -3.13 -8.21 -10.52
CA SER A 90 -3.97 -7.77 -11.66
C SER A 90 -3.36 -8.10 -13.03
N ARG A 91 -2.08 -8.50 -13.08
CA ARG A 91 -1.37 -8.95 -14.29
C ARG A 91 -1.18 -10.47 -14.32
N ASP A 92 -1.86 -11.20 -13.44
CA ASP A 92 -1.76 -12.66 -13.25
C ASP A 92 -0.34 -13.18 -12.97
N SER A 93 0.59 -12.29 -12.62
CA SER A 93 2.00 -12.64 -12.32
C SER A 93 2.15 -13.26 -10.94
N VAL A 94 1.22 -12.96 -10.02
CA VAL A 94 1.17 -13.52 -8.66
C VAL A 94 -0.28 -13.85 -8.32
N SER A 95 -0.57 -15.12 -8.07
CA SER A 95 -1.88 -15.62 -7.60
C SER A 95 -1.83 -16.02 -6.12
N SER A 96 -0.66 -16.47 -5.64
CA SER A 96 -0.47 -16.99 -4.29
C SER A 96 0.81 -16.45 -3.66
N PHE A 97 0.77 -16.33 -2.33
CA PHE A 97 1.84 -15.80 -1.52
C PHE A 97 2.29 -16.85 -0.52
N GLY A 98 3.56 -17.24 -0.60
CA GLY A 98 4.18 -18.24 0.24
C GLY A 98 4.93 -17.64 1.42
N ASN A 99 5.83 -18.46 1.98
CA ASN A 99 6.66 -18.07 3.11
C ASN A 99 7.71 -17.04 2.72
N GLN A 100 8.09 -16.22 3.71
CA GLN A 100 9.29 -15.40 3.62
C GLN A 100 10.50 -16.33 3.72
N ILE A 101 11.38 -16.29 2.71
CA ILE A 101 12.58 -17.14 2.62
C ILE A 101 13.87 -16.35 2.84
N GLY A 102 13.80 -15.02 2.85
CA GLY A 102 14.95 -14.17 3.08
C GLY A 102 14.60 -12.87 3.78
N THR A 103 15.45 -12.48 4.72
CA THR A 103 15.44 -11.16 5.35
C THR A 103 16.84 -10.58 5.22
N GLY A 104 16.98 -9.58 4.35
CA GLY A 104 18.19 -8.78 4.25
C GLY A 104 18.02 -7.45 4.97
N LYS A 105 19.14 -6.72 5.12
CA LYS A 105 19.15 -5.35 5.68
C LYS A 105 18.23 -4.39 4.91
N GLU A 106 18.13 -4.59 3.61
CA GLU A 106 17.45 -3.69 2.67
C GLU A 106 16.36 -4.39 1.85
N SER A 107 16.01 -5.64 2.18
CA SER A 107 14.94 -6.33 1.42
C SER A 107 14.35 -7.51 2.17
N ASN A 108 13.11 -7.84 1.83
CA ASN A 108 12.49 -9.10 2.19
C ASN A 108 12.21 -9.92 0.93
N VAL A 109 12.46 -11.23 0.99
CA VAL A 109 12.27 -12.15 -0.13
C VAL A 109 11.20 -13.18 0.24
N TYR A 110 10.21 -13.33 -0.62
CA TYR A 110 9.05 -14.21 -0.47
C TYR A 110 8.95 -15.18 -1.64
N ILE A 111 8.47 -16.39 -1.39
CA ILE A 111 8.01 -17.27 -2.47
C ILE A 111 6.63 -16.79 -2.92
N VAL A 112 6.42 -16.72 -4.23
CA VAL A 112 5.12 -16.46 -4.85
C VAL A 112 4.87 -17.49 -5.95
N ALA A 113 3.63 -17.69 -6.35
CA ALA A 113 3.32 -18.45 -7.56
C ALA A 113 2.23 -17.78 -8.39
N ASP A 114 2.23 -18.06 -9.69
CA ASP A 114 1.21 -17.60 -10.64
C ASP A 114 -0.04 -18.51 -10.64
N GLY A 115 -1.00 -18.26 -11.53
CA GLY A 115 -2.22 -19.07 -11.64
C GLY A 115 -2.01 -20.50 -12.12
N GLN A 116 -0.84 -20.82 -12.69
CA GLN A 116 -0.48 -22.15 -13.19
C GLN A 116 0.36 -22.96 -12.19
N GLY A 117 0.70 -22.35 -11.05
CA GLY A 117 1.54 -22.97 -10.02
C GLY A 117 3.05 -22.82 -10.27
N ASN A 118 3.47 -22.02 -11.25
CA ASN A 118 4.88 -21.72 -11.45
C ASN A 118 5.36 -20.85 -10.29
N THR A 119 6.43 -21.28 -9.61
CA THR A 119 6.97 -20.57 -8.45
C THR A 119 8.02 -19.56 -8.86
N ALA A 120 8.05 -18.42 -8.17
CA ALA A 120 9.03 -17.36 -8.35
C ALA A 120 9.38 -16.73 -6.99
N CYS A 121 10.45 -15.93 -6.98
CA CYS A 121 10.84 -15.14 -5.82
C CYS A 121 10.39 -13.68 -5.99
N LEU A 122 9.63 -13.16 -5.02
CA LEU A 122 9.33 -11.74 -4.91
C LEU A 122 10.29 -11.08 -3.92
N LYS A 123 11.07 -10.11 -4.40
CA LYS A 123 11.96 -9.29 -3.57
C LYS A 123 11.37 -7.89 -3.38
N LEU A 124 10.97 -7.57 -2.15
CA LEU A 124 10.52 -6.24 -1.75
C LEU A 124 11.70 -5.47 -1.17
N HIS A 125 12.09 -4.37 -1.83
CA HIS A 125 13.14 -3.50 -1.34
C HIS A 125 12.65 -2.64 -0.18
N ARG A 126 13.50 -2.49 0.83
CA ARG A 126 13.31 -1.72 2.06
C ARG A 126 14.38 -0.65 2.09
N ASN A 127 14.33 0.28 1.14
CA ASN A 127 15.22 1.43 1.19
C ASN A 127 14.77 2.32 2.34
N ARG A 128 15.72 2.69 3.20
CA ARG A 128 15.50 3.58 4.35
C ARG A 128 15.20 5.03 3.94
N LEU A 129 15.05 5.31 2.65
CA LEU A 129 14.95 6.64 2.05
C LEU A 129 13.52 7.13 1.86
N LEU A 130 12.64 6.86 2.83
CA LEU A 130 11.43 7.65 2.96
C LEU A 130 11.45 8.24 4.37
N TYR A 131 12.15 9.37 4.46
CA TYR A 131 12.11 10.38 5.52
C TYR A 131 12.94 10.08 6.79
N GLU A 132 14.23 10.42 6.74
CA GLU A 132 14.86 11.24 7.80
C GLU A 132 14.69 12.72 7.41
#